data_AF-A0A956LAP9-F1
#
_entry.id   AF-A0A956LAP9-F1
#
_cell.length_a   1.000
_cell.length_b   1.000
_cell.length_c   1.000
_cell.angle_alpha   90.00
_cell.angle_beta   90.00
_cell.angle_gamma   90.00
#
_symmetry.space_group_name_H-M   'P 1'
#
loop_
_entity.id
_entity.type
_entity.pdbx_description
1 polymer ?
#
loop_
_entity_poly.entity_id
_entity_poly.type
_entity_poly.pdbx_seq_one_letter_code
_entity_poly.pdbx_strand_id
1 'polypeptide(L)' 'MPDPAAGARRRRPAVASASPDPKLAAVPQLDAPPPAELVTRARELHRRLRRAQPSPQVELDHQDAWQLLVATILA' A
#
# COMPACT_ATOMS: atom_id res chain seq x y z
N MET A 1 -21.79 31.86 30.93
CA MET A 1 -21.30 31.61 29.55
C MET A 1 -20.29 30.46 29.62
N PRO A 2 -20.66 29.19 29.37
CA PRO A 2 -19.69 28.11 29.27
C PRO A 2 -19.16 27.95 27.83
N ASP A 3 -17.89 27.56 27.75
CA ASP A 3 -17.03 27.43 26.56
C ASP A 3 -17.34 26.14 25.74
N PRO A 4 -17.61 26.20 24.42
CA PRO A 4 -17.93 25.03 23.60
C PRO A 4 -16.74 24.61 22.70
N ALA A 5 -15.61 24.19 23.28
CA ALA A 5 -14.50 23.69 22.45
C ALA A 5 -13.67 22.55 23.09
N ALA A 6 -14.27 21.74 23.98
CA ALA A 6 -13.67 20.47 24.38
C ALA A 6 -13.93 19.39 23.31
N GLY A 7 -13.20 19.50 22.19
CA GLY A 7 -13.21 18.52 21.11
C GLY A 7 -12.87 17.12 21.63
N ALA A 8 -13.88 16.27 21.73
CA ALA A 8 -13.75 14.87 22.09
C ALA A 8 -12.73 14.21 21.15
N ARG A 9 -11.56 13.86 21.68
CA ARG A 9 -10.57 13.03 20.99
C ARG A 9 -11.22 11.67 20.74
N ARG A 10 -11.81 11.49 19.56
CA ARG A 10 -12.29 10.18 19.11
C ARG A 10 -11.08 9.24 19.10
N ARG A 11 -11.00 8.37 20.11
CA ARG A 11 -10.06 7.25 20.11
C ARG A 11 -10.34 6.45 18.84
N ARG A 12 -9.35 6.37 17.94
CA ARG A 12 -9.40 5.41 16.82
C ARG A 12 -9.53 4.02 17.45
N PRO A 13 -10.51 3.21 17.08
CA PRO A 13 -10.54 1.82 17.53
C PRO A 13 -9.25 1.15 17.05
N ALA A 14 -8.58 0.46 17.96
CA ALA A 14 -7.49 -0.43 17.61
C ALA A 14 -8.08 -1.45 16.62
N VAL A 15 -7.55 -1.48 15.40
CA VAL A 15 -7.85 -2.55 14.46
C VAL A 15 -7.38 -3.82 15.15
N ALA A 16 -8.34 -4.63 15.61
CA ALA A 16 -8.05 -5.95 16.13
C ALA A 16 -7.24 -6.67 15.05
N SER A 17 -6.05 -7.13 15.40
CA SER A 17 -5.20 -7.92 14.51
C SER A 17 -6.02 -9.12 14.05
N ALA A 18 -6.53 -9.05 12.83
CA ALA A 18 -7.17 -10.18 12.18
C ALA A 18 -6.15 -11.32 12.13
N SER A 19 -6.58 -12.54 12.47
CA SER A 19 -5.76 -13.74 12.25
C SER A 19 -5.22 -13.72 10.83
N PRO A 20 -3.91 -13.92 10.63
CA PRO A 20 -3.34 -13.89 9.29
C PRO A 20 -4.01 -14.99 8.46
N ASP A 21 -4.57 -14.62 7.29
CA ASP A 21 -5.09 -15.60 6.35
C ASP A 21 -3.98 -16.62 6.04
N PRO A 22 -4.27 -17.93 6.09
CA PRO A 22 -3.25 -18.97 5.89
C PRO A 22 -2.58 -18.89 4.51
N LYS A 23 -3.21 -18.21 3.54
CA LYS A 23 -2.63 -17.95 2.22
C LYS A 23 -1.63 -16.79 2.18
N LEU A 24 -1.74 -15.82 3.10
CA LEU A 24 -0.74 -14.75 3.27
C LEU A 24 0.55 -15.26 3.92
N ALA A 25 0.50 -16.40 4.61
CA ALA A 25 1.67 -17.05 5.23
C ALA A 25 2.70 -17.57 4.21
N ALA A 26 2.33 -17.69 2.92
CA ALA A 26 3.23 -18.11 1.85
C ALA A 26 4.07 -16.96 1.26
N VAL A 27 3.81 -15.70 1.64
CA VAL A 27 4.65 -14.57 1.23
C VAL A 27 5.96 -14.67 2.01
N PRO A 28 7.14 -14.73 1.35
CA PRO A 28 8.41 -14.74 2.05
C PRO A 28 8.49 -13.49 2.93
N GLN A 29 8.42 -13.67 4.24
CA GLN A 29 8.66 -12.58 5.17
C GLN A 29 10.16 -12.35 5.22
N LEU A 30 10.56 -11.09 5.00
CA LEU A 30 11.95 -10.71 5.19
C LEU A 30 12.17 -10.58 6.70
N ASP A 31 12.82 -11.60 7.28
CA ASP A 31 13.04 -11.70 8.74
C ASP A 31 13.87 -10.54 9.32
N ALA A 32 14.62 -9.84 8.46
CA ALA A 32 15.44 -8.70 8.81
C ALA A 32 15.06 -7.45 8.00
N PRO A 33 15.18 -6.25 8.59
CA PRO A 33 14.97 -5.01 7.84
C PRO A 33 15.98 -4.93 6.68
N PRO A 34 15.57 -4.36 5.53
CA PRO A 34 16.47 -4.20 4.40
C PRO A 34 17.63 -3.26 4.76
N PRO A 35 18.85 -3.52 4.23
CA PRO A 35 19.99 -2.63 4.39
C PRO A 35 19.65 -1.16 4.05
N ALA A 36 20.15 -0.22 4.85
CA ALA A 36 19.85 1.22 4.69
C ALA A 36 20.23 1.76 3.31
N GLU A 37 21.29 1.21 2.71
CA GLU A 37 21.71 1.57 1.35
C GLU A 37 20.66 1.18 0.30
N LEU A 38 20.06 0.00 0.40
CA LEU A 38 18.99 -0.45 -0.51
C LEU A 38 17.76 0.44 -0.38
N VAL A 39 17.36 0.79 0.85
CA VAL A 39 16.24 1.71 1.10
C VAL A 39 16.50 3.08 0.47
N THR A 40 17.73 3.58 0.58
CA THR A 40 18.14 4.87 0.00
C THR A 40 18.05 4.83 -1.53
N ARG A 41 18.59 3.76 -2.15
CA ARG A 41 18.51 3.56 -3.61
C ARG A 41 17.07 3.43 -4.09
N ALA A 42 16.22 2.67 -3.40
CA ALA A 42 14.82 2.50 -3.75
C ALA A 42 14.06 3.83 -3.71
N ARG A 43 14.30 4.67 -2.70
CA ARG A 43 13.71 6.02 -2.60
C ARG A 43 14.15 6.92 -3.75
N GLU A 44 15.43 6.87 -4.11
CA GLU A 44 15.94 7.66 -5.24
C GLU A 44 15.28 7.25 -6.56
N LEU A 45 15.21 5.94 -6.83
CA LEU A 45 14.54 5.41 -8.01
C LEU A 45 13.06 5.82 -8.04
N HIS A 46 12.35 5.66 -6.93
CA HIS A 46 10.96 6.07 -6.83
C HIS A 46 10.76 7.56 -7.11
N ARG A 47 11.66 8.42 -6.60
CA ARG A 47 11.64 9.87 -6.88
C ARG A 47 11.83 10.17 -8.36
N ARG A 48 12.78 9.49 -9.02
CA ARG A 48 13.06 9.66 -10.45
C ARG A 48 11.88 9.19 -11.30
N LEU A 49 11.34 8.01 -10.99
CA LEU A 49 10.19 7.44 -11.69
C LEU A 49 8.95 8.34 -11.57
N ARG A 50 8.68 8.89 -10.38
CA ARG A 50 7.57 9.84 -10.20
C ARG A 50 7.71 11.13 -10.99
N ARG A 51 8.94 11.58 -11.27
CA ARG A 51 9.19 12.76 -12.12
C ARG A 51 9.04 12.42 -13.59
N ALA A 52 9.55 11.25 -14.01
CA ALA A 52 9.50 10.79 -15.39
C ALA A 52 8.07 10.40 -15.83
N GLN A 53 7.33 9.74 -14.94
CA GLN A 53 5.97 9.27 -15.16
C GLN A 53 5.08 9.73 -13.99
N PRO A 54 4.50 10.95 -14.06
CA PRO A 54 3.71 11.51 -12.96
C PRO A 54 2.40 10.77 -12.67
N SER A 55 1.85 10.10 -13.68
CA SER A 55 0.57 9.37 -13.59
C SER A 55 0.70 8.02 -14.30
N PRO A 56 1.44 7.05 -13.72
CA PRO A 56 1.52 5.70 -14.26
C PRO A 56 0.13 5.08 -14.29
N GLN A 57 -0.26 4.53 -15.43
CA GLN A 57 -1.48 3.76 -15.61
C GLN A 57 -1.13 2.35 -16.05
N VAL A 58 -2.00 1.39 -15.75
CA VAL A 58 -1.90 0.02 -16.25
C VAL A 58 -2.38 0.02 -17.70
N GLU A 59 -1.60 -0.52 -18.62
CA GLU A 59 -1.93 -0.59 -20.05
C GLU A 59 -2.90 -1.73 -20.39
N LEU A 60 -3.23 -2.60 -19.43
CA LEU A 60 -4.27 -3.61 -19.60
C LEU A 60 -5.62 -2.91 -19.75
N ASP A 61 -6.32 -3.21 -20.84
CA ASP A 61 -7.70 -2.74 -21.04
C ASP A 61 -8.62 -3.48 -20.08
N HIS A 62 -9.23 -2.74 -19.16
CA HIS A 62 -10.16 -3.28 -18.17
C HIS A 62 -11.15 -2.19 -17.74
N GLN A 63 -12.41 -2.59 -17.56
CA GLN A 63 -13.47 -1.70 -17.07
C GLN A 63 -13.80 -1.95 -15.59
N ASP A 64 -13.42 -3.12 -15.07
CA ASP A 64 -13.68 -3.53 -13.70
C ASP A 64 -12.57 -4.45 -13.15
N ALA A 65 -12.64 -4.73 -11.85
CA ALA A 65 -11.64 -5.54 -11.16
C ALA A 65 -11.59 -7.00 -11.64
N TRP A 66 -12.72 -7.53 -12.11
CA TRP A 66 -12.77 -8.89 -12.66
C TRP A 66 -12.06 -8.95 -14.01
N GLN A 67 -12.33 -7.99 -14.89
CA GLN A 67 -11.63 -7.85 -16.16
C GLN A 67 -10.13 -7.65 -15.96
N LEU A 68 -9.71 -6.84 -14.99
CA LEU A 68 -8.29 -6.68 -14.66
C LEU A 68 -7.65 -8.01 -14.26
N LEU A 69 -8.32 -8.81 -13.42
CA LEU A 69 -7.82 -10.13 -13.03
C LEU A 69 -7.66 -11.05 -14.23
N VAL A 70 -8.68 -11.16 -15.08
CA VAL A 70 -8.65 -11.99 -16.29
C VAL A 70 -7.56 -11.52 -17.24
N ALA A 71 -7.47 -10.21 -17.51
CA ALA A 71 -6.44 -9.61 -18.35
C ALA A 71 -5.02 -9.88 -17.82
N THR A 72 -4.84 -9.88 -16.49
CA THR A 72 -3.54 -10.18 -15.86
C THR A 72 -3.15 -11.65 -16.01
N ILE A 73 -4.10 -12.58 -16.03
CA ILE A 73 -3.82 -14.02 -16.20
C ILE A 73 -3.52 -14.37 -17.67
N LEU A 74 -4.10 -13.62 -18.61
CA LEU A 74 -3.98 -13.88 -20.05
C LEU A 74 -2.86 -13.11 -20.76
N ALA A 75 -2.22 -12.15 -20.10
CA ALA A 75 -1.09 -11.38 -20.63
C ALA A 75 0.19 -12.20 -20.70
#